data_AF-A0A938UIJ1-F1
#
_entry.id   AF-A0A938UIJ1-F1
#
_cell.length_a   1.000
_cell.length_b   1.000
_cell.length_c   1.000
_cell.angle_alpha   90.00
_cell.angle_beta   90.00
_cell.angle_gamma   90.00
#
_symmetry.space_group_name_H-M   'P 1'
#
loop_
_entity.id
_entity.type
_entity.pdbx_description
1 polymer ?
#
loop_
_entity_poly.entity_id
_entity_poly.type
_entity_poly.pdbx_seq_one_letter_code
_entity_poly.pdbx_strand_id
1 'polypeptide(L)'
;MAEGRFVGRSVHRVEDPKLLTGSTRFIDDLALPGMLHCAILRSPHAHARVLSVDTSEALSLPGVAAVVSGEDALRWTERALTVPAGWGTHCLATDRVRFAGE
;
A
#
# COMPACT_ATOMS: atom_id res chain seq x y z
N MET A 1 -35.53 29.73 -3.06
CA MET A 1 -34.36 28.91 -3.45
C MET A 1 -34.90 27.67 -4.14
N ALA A 2 -34.56 27.40 -5.40
CA ALA A 2 -34.99 26.17 -6.05
C ALA A 2 -34.38 24.98 -5.30
N GLU A 3 -35.20 24.01 -4.90
CA GLU A 3 -34.71 22.77 -4.29
C GLU A 3 -33.73 22.08 -5.23
N GLY A 4 -32.53 21.79 -4.74
CA GLY A 4 -31.52 21.05 -5.51
C GLY A 4 -32.04 19.65 -5.83
N ARG A 5 -31.97 19.25 -7.11
CA ARG A 5 -32.48 17.98 -7.67
C ARG A 5 -32.14 16.72 -6.86
N PHE A 6 -31.07 16.74 -6.07
CA PHE A 6 -30.55 15.58 -5.35
C PHE A 6 -30.39 15.78 -3.83
N VAL A 7 -30.53 17.00 -3.31
CA VAL A 7 -30.30 17.28 -1.88
C VAL A 7 -31.55 16.95 -1.08
N GLY A 8 -31.39 16.15 -0.01
CA GLY A 8 -32.49 15.78 0.89
C GLY A 8 -33.47 14.75 0.33
N ARG A 9 -33.12 14.05 -0.76
CA ARG A 9 -33.98 13.06 -1.43
C ARG A 9 -33.36 11.67 -1.36
N SER A 10 -34.19 10.65 -1.15
CA SER A 10 -33.79 9.25 -1.36
C SER A 10 -33.70 9.00 -2.86
N VAL A 11 -32.49 8.72 -3.36
CA VAL A 11 -32.21 8.48 -4.78
C VAL A 11 -31.43 7.18 -4.94
N HIS A 12 -31.67 6.45 -6.02
CA HIS A 12 -30.89 5.25 -6.34
C HIS A 12 -29.46 5.65 -6.73
N ARG A 13 -28.47 4.99 -6.12
CA ARG A 13 -27.06 5.22 -6.44
C ARG A 13 -26.72 4.48 -7.73
N VAL A 14 -25.78 5.04 -8.49
CA VAL A 14 -25.40 4.50 -9.81
C VAL A 14 -24.66 3.16 -9.68
N GLU A 15 -23.91 3.02 -8.60
CA GLU A 15 -23.06 1.89 -8.27
C GLU A 15 -23.83 0.71 -7.66
N ASP A 16 -24.99 0.93 -7.02
CA ASP A 16 -25.72 -0.08 -6.25
C ASP A 16 -26.02 -1.34 -7.06
N PRO A 17 -26.54 -1.28 -8.30
CA PRO A 17 -26.85 -2.50 -9.04
C PRO A 17 -25.64 -3.39 -9.24
N LYS A 18 -24.44 -2.82 -9.49
CA LYS A 18 -23.24 -3.62 -9.75
C LYS A 18 -22.60 -4.14 -8.47
N LEU A 19 -22.59 -3.33 -7.42
CA LEU A 19 -22.07 -3.72 -6.11
C LEU A 19 -22.93 -4.81 -5.46
N LEU A 20 -24.25 -4.65 -5.50
CA LEU A 20 -25.19 -5.60 -4.88
C LEU A 20 -25.28 -6.94 -5.61
N THR A 21 -24.96 -6.97 -6.90
CA THR A 21 -25.00 -8.20 -7.72
C THR A 21 -23.65 -8.90 -7.82
N GLY A 22 -22.58 -8.34 -7.24
CA GLY A 22 -21.22 -8.86 -7.40
C GLY A 22 -20.69 -8.78 -8.84
N SER A 23 -21.28 -7.94 -9.69
CA SER A 23 -20.85 -7.76 -11.08
C SER A 23 -19.80 -6.66 -11.24
N THR A 24 -19.54 -5.88 -10.19
CA THR A 24 -18.37 -5.00 -10.10
C THR A 24 -17.10 -5.83 -9.98
N ARG A 25 -16.06 -5.45 -10.75
CA ARG A 25 -14.69 -5.93 -10.52
C ARG A 25 -13.93 -4.92 -9.69
N PHE A 26 -13.26 -5.39 -8.65
CA PHE A 26 -12.28 -4.65 -7.88
C PHE A 26 -10.88 -4.87 -8.46
N ILE A 27 -9.91 -4.10 -7.96
CA ILE A 27 -8.52 -4.21 -8.42
C ILE A 27 -7.93 -5.61 -8.19
N ASP A 28 -8.40 -6.32 -7.17
CA ASP A 28 -7.94 -7.67 -6.81
C ASP A 28 -8.52 -8.75 -7.76
N ASP A 29 -9.59 -8.45 -8.49
CA ASP A 29 -10.17 -9.35 -9.50
C ASP A 29 -9.42 -9.27 -10.84
N LEU A 30 -8.43 -8.38 -10.96
CA LEU A 30 -7.70 -8.15 -12.21
C LEU A 30 -6.49 -9.09 -12.30
N ALA A 31 -6.38 -9.81 -13.42
CA ALA A 31 -5.18 -10.53 -13.81
C ALA A 31 -4.67 -9.96 -15.14
N LEU A 32 -3.41 -9.53 -15.17
CA LEU A 32 -2.77 -8.92 -16.34
C LEU A 32 -1.61 -9.80 -16.82
N PRO A 33 -1.34 -9.85 -18.13
CA PRO A 33 -0.16 -10.55 -18.65
C PRO A 33 1.13 -10.03 -17.99
N GLY A 34 1.93 -10.92 -17.42
CA GLY A 34 3.19 -10.57 -16.75
C GLY A 34 3.04 -9.91 -15.37
N MET A 35 1.84 -9.95 -14.75
CA MET A 35 1.64 -9.44 -13.40
C MET A 35 2.55 -10.15 -12.39
N LEU A 36 3.32 -9.37 -11.63
CA LEU A 36 4.06 -9.86 -10.47
C LEU A 36 3.19 -9.73 -9.22
N HIS A 37 3.36 -10.65 -8.28
CA HIS A 37 2.76 -10.60 -6.96
C HIS A 37 3.80 -10.14 -5.95
N CYS A 38 3.39 -9.32 -4.97
CA CYS A 38 4.27 -8.90 -3.88
C CYS A 38 3.84 -9.55 -2.56
N ALA A 39 4.84 -9.86 -1.74
CA ALA A 39 4.64 -10.21 -0.33
C ALA A 39 5.38 -9.15 0.51
N ILE A 40 4.74 -8.71 1.59
CA ILE A 40 5.29 -7.68 2.48
C ILE A 40 5.74 -8.37 3.77
N LEU A 41 7.04 -8.37 4.02
CA LEU A 41 7.59 -8.72 5.33
C LEU A 41 7.36 -7.53 6.27
N ARG A 42 6.63 -7.76 7.35
CA ARG A 42 6.28 -6.72 8.32
C ARG A 42 7.02 -6.92 9.63
N SER A 43 7.33 -5.83 10.31
CA SER A 43 7.94 -5.88 11.63
C SER A 43 7.00 -6.55 12.66
N PRO A 44 7.50 -7.52 13.44
CA PRO A 44 6.79 -8.05 14.59
C PRO A 44 6.88 -7.14 15.83
N HIS A 45 7.70 -6.09 15.76
CA HIS A 45 7.94 -5.16 16.86
C HIS A 45 7.23 -3.83 16.64
N ALA A 46 6.63 -3.28 17.70
CA ALA A 46 5.99 -1.97 17.65
C ALA A 46 6.98 -0.81 17.52
N HIS A 47 8.22 -0.98 17.99
CA HIS A 47 9.29 0.00 17.82
C HIS A 47 10.65 -0.69 17.95
N ALA A 48 11.52 -0.55 16.95
CA ALA A 48 12.84 -1.19 16.93
C ALA A 48 13.80 -0.43 16.02
N ARG A 49 15.11 -0.55 16.26
CA ARG A 49 16.12 -0.11 15.29
C ARG A 49 16.32 -1.22 14.26
N VAL A 50 16.36 -0.85 12.97
CA VAL A 50 16.72 -1.77 11.90
C VAL A 50 18.24 -1.75 11.80
N LEU A 51 18.88 -2.86 12.17
CA LEU A 51 20.33 -2.99 12.08
C LEU A 51 20.78 -3.45 10.70
N SER A 52 20.04 -4.38 10.11
CA SER A 52 20.33 -4.96 8.80
C SER A 52 19.08 -5.67 8.26
N VAL A 53 18.97 -5.76 6.94
CA VAL A 53 18.00 -6.61 6.23
C VAL A 53 18.79 -7.48 5.26
N ASP A 54 18.80 -8.80 5.47
CA ASP A 54 19.42 -9.75 4.55
C ASP A 54 18.37 -10.24 3.55
N THR A 55 18.61 -9.99 2.27
CA THR A 55 17.71 -10.34 1.16
C THR A 55 18.19 -11.55 0.37
N SER A 56 19.35 -12.12 0.71
CA SER A 56 20.03 -13.15 -0.09
C SER A 56 19.21 -14.42 -0.28
N GLU A 57 18.59 -14.93 0.80
CA GLU A 57 17.76 -16.12 0.74
C GLU A 57 16.54 -15.89 -0.16
N ALA A 58 15.82 -14.77 0.03
CA ALA A 58 14.65 -14.45 -0.77
C ALA A 58 14.98 -14.29 -2.26
N LEU A 59 16.10 -13.63 -2.59
CA LEU A 59 16.58 -13.48 -3.97
C LEU A 59 16.99 -14.82 -4.62
N SER A 60 17.35 -15.83 -3.82
CA SER A 60 17.73 -17.15 -4.33
C SER A 60 16.54 -18.04 -4.69
N LEU A 61 15.32 -17.67 -4.27
CA LEU A 61 14.13 -18.48 -4.49
C LEU A 61 13.67 -18.43 -5.96
N PRO A 62 13.32 -19.57 -6.57
CA PRO A 62 12.76 -19.60 -7.92
C PRO A 62 11.49 -18.75 -8.02
N GLY A 63 11.41 -17.91 -9.06
CA GLY A 63 10.23 -17.07 -9.33
C GLY A 63 10.23 -15.71 -8.61
N VAL A 64 11.20 -15.44 -7.74
CA VAL A 64 11.38 -14.09 -7.17
C VAL A 64 11.98 -13.16 -8.23
N ALA A 65 11.20 -12.16 -8.63
CA ALA A 65 11.64 -11.16 -9.61
C ALA A 65 12.53 -10.08 -8.98
N ALA A 66 12.27 -9.70 -7.73
CA ALA A 66 13.02 -8.70 -6.99
C ALA A 66 12.73 -8.79 -5.48
N VAL A 67 13.65 -8.28 -4.67
CA VAL A 67 13.43 -7.95 -3.26
C VAL A 67 13.78 -6.48 -3.08
N VAL A 68 12.84 -5.70 -2.53
CA VAL A 68 12.98 -4.24 -2.35
C VAL A 68 12.99 -3.94 -0.86
N SER A 69 13.97 -3.15 -0.42
CA SER A 69 14.26 -2.88 0.99
C SER A 69 14.23 -1.39 1.31
N GLY A 70 14.45 -1.05 2.58
CA GLY A 70 14.64 0.34 3.03
C GLY A 70 15.80 1.05 2.32
N GLU A 71 16.84 0.32 1.90
CA GLU A 71 17.93 0.92 1.12
C GLU A 71 17.47 1.41 -0.25
N ASP A 72 16.60 0.66 -0.91
CA ASP A 72 16.04 1.04 -2.20
C ASP A 72 15.10 2.24 -2.05
N ALA A 73 14.31 2.26 -0.98
CA ALA A 73 13.45 3.40 -0.66
C ALA A 73 14.27 4.70 -0.45
N LEU A 74 15.42 4.62 0.23
CA LEU A 74 16.34 5.75 0.37
C LEU A 74 16.93 6.22 -0.97
N ARG A 75 17.11 5.31 -1.94
CA ARG A 75 17.67 5.64 -3.26
C ARG A 75 16.62 6.22 -4.21
N TRP A 76 15.38 5.76 -4.13
CA TRP A 76 14.36 6.05 -5.15
C TRP A 76 13.30 7.06 -4.70
N THR A 77 13.16 7.28 -3.40
CA THR A 77 12.04 8.06 -2.87
C THR A 77 12.50 9.14 -1.90
N GLU A 78 11.72 10.20 -1.85
CA GLU A 78 11.78 11.19 -0.78
C GLU A 78 10.85 10.80 0.36
N ARG A 79 11.09 11.35 1.55
CA ARG A 79 10.17 11.19 2.68
C ARG A 79 8.81 11.80 2.33
N ALA A 80 7.73 11.13 2.72
CA ALA A 80 6.38 11.63 2.51
C ALA A 80 6.20 13.02 3.14
N LEU A 81 5.55 13.93 2.42
CA LEU A 81 5.24 15.24 2.96
C LEU A 81 4.20 15.13 4.08
N THR A 82 4.50 15.70 5.25
CA THR A 82 3.59 15.77 6.39
C THR A 82 3.36 17.21 6.82
N VAL A 83 2.22 17.47 7.46
CA VAL A 83 1.96 18.71 8.17
C VAL A 83 1.70 18.36 9.65
N PRO A 84 2.56 18.82 10.59
CA PRO A 84 3.74 19.68 10.40
C PRO A 84 4.89 18.99 9.66
N ALA A 85 5.77 19.81 9.08
CA ALA A 85 6.92 19.35 8.30
C ALA A 85 7.94 18.60 9.17
N GLY A 86 8.68 17.65 8.56
CA GLY A 86 9.79 16.92 9.19
C GLY A 86 9.42 15.55 9.78
N TRP A 87 8.15 15.17 9.77
CA TRP A 87 7.66 13.90 10.31
C TRP A 87 7.47 12.80 9.26
N GLY A 88 7.70 13.13 7.99
CA GLY A 88 7.62 12.19 6.88
C GLY A 88 8.46 10.93 7.09
N THR A 89 8.03 9.82 6.52
CA THR A 89 8.84 8.58 6.45
C THR A 89 8.98 8.17 5.00
N HIS A 90 9.91 7.27 4.73
CA HIS A 90 9.92 6.55 3.45
C HIS A 90 8.77 5.53 3.43
N CYS A 91 8.50 4.98 2.24
CA CYS A 91 7.49 3.94 2.05
C CYS A 91 7.87 2.57 2.66
N LEU A 92 9.14 2.39 3.05
CA LEU A 92 9.66 1.21 3.72
C LEU A 92 10.49 1.64 4.94
N ALA A 93 10.55 0.80 5.98
CA ALA A 93 11.39 1.03 7.14
C ALA A 93 12.88 1.10 6.73
N THR A 94 13.58 2.15 7.15
CA THR A 94 14.98 2.39 6.83
C THR A 94 15.89 2.09 8.02
N ASP A 95 15.91 2.99 9.01
CA ASP A 95 16.76 2.91 10.22
C ASP A 95 15.99 2.38 11.44
N ARG A 96 14.66 2.43 11.37
CA ARG A 96 13.78 2.26 12.51
C ARG A 96 12.39 1.82 12.08
N VAL A 97 11.83 0.91 12.87
CA VAL A 97 10.42 0.63 12.97
C VAL A 97 9.81 1.47 14.08
N ARG A 98 8.67 2.09 13.79
CA ARG A 98 7.89 3.07 14.54
C ARG A 98 6.53 2.52 14.97
N PHE A 99 5.99 1.52 14.26
CA PHE A 99 4.76 0.83 14.64
C PHE A 99 4.76 -0.66 14.26
N ALA A 100 3.87 -1.43 14.88
CA ALA A 100 3.73 -2.86 14.59
C ALA A 100 3.13 -3.03 13.19
N GLY A 101 3.77 -3.84 12.35
CA GLY A 101 3.35 -4.02 10.98
C GLY A 101 4.00 -3.11 9.94
N GLU A 102 4.88 -2.19 10.36
CA GLU A 102 5.73 -1.38 9.44
C GLU A 102 6.68 -2.26 8.62
#